data_AF-A0AAE0YZ63-F1
#
_entry.id   AF-A0AAE0YZ63-F1
#
_cell.length_a   1.000
_cell.length_b   1.000
_cell.length_c   1.000
_cell.angle_alpha   90.00
_cell.angle_beta   90.00
_cell.angle_gamma   90.00
#
_symmetry.space_group_name_H-M   'P 1'
#
loop_
_entity.id
_entity.type
_entity.pdbx_description
1 polymer ?
#
loop_
_entity_poly.entity_id
_entity_poly.type
_entity_poly.pdbx_seq_one_letter_code
_entity_poly.pdbx_strand_id
1 'polypeptide(L)'
;MELDDSDSDLLPSDLEPQEREDGEIENPTAQQLDEGDYVLVKFDSKKISKYYIGKVESVGSADNTVDCMFLKRKPTKEGQFLFAFPKHLDASEISVEDILCKLAPPTSGGTMRTGDIFTFQSSFINSFQFPIM
;
A
#
# COMPACT_ATOMS: atom_id res chain seq x y z
N MET A 1 -22.94 58.16 9.16
CA MET A 1 -21.67 58.10 9.90
C MET A 1 -21.66 56.71 10.51
N GLU A 2 -21.00 55.79 9.84
CA GLU A 2 -20.90 54.39 10.24
C GLU A 2 -19.82 54.28 11.31
N LEU A 3 -20.10 53.56 12.40
CA LEU A 3 -19.11 53.16 13.38
C LEU A 3 -18.84 51.67 13.21
N ASP A 4 -17.64 51.43 12.73
CA ASP A 4 -16.85 50.21 12.77
C ASP A 4 -16.47 49.89 14.23
N ASP A 5 -16.67 48.64 14.65
CA ASP A 5 -15.84 48.00 15.66
C ASP A 5 -15.89 46.48 15.42
N SER A 6 -14.95 46.09 14.58
CA SER A 6 -14.44 44.74 14.36
C SER A 6 -13.75 44.22 15.62
N ASP A 7 -14.26 43.14 16.22
CA ASP A 7 -13.40 42.02 16.65
C ASP A 7 -14.26 40.78 16.94
N SER A 8 -14.09 39.75 16.12
CA SER A 8 -14.55 38.42 16.46
C SER A 8 -13.44 37.48 16.04
N ASP A 9 -12.59 37.20 17.02
CA ASP A 9 -11.63 36.12 17.04
C ASP A 9 -12.26 34.84 16.48
N LEU A 10 -11.97 34.56 15.22
CA LEU A 10 -12.24 33.28 14.60
C LEU A 10 -10.90 32.71 14.17
N LEU A 11 -10.26 31.98 15.10
CA LEU A 11 -9.33 30.92 14.75
C LEU A 11 -10.18 29.66 14.47
N PRO A 12 -10.30 29.18 13.22
CA PRO A 12 -10.64 27.80 13.00
C PRO A 12 -9.33 27.03 12.78
N SER A 13 -8.99 26.32 13.85
CA SER A 13 -8.58 24.92 13.79
C SER A 13 -7.31 24.63 13.01
N ASP A 14 -6.22 24.58 13.78
CA ASP A 14 -5.29 23.46 13.79
C ASP A 14 -5.68 22.37 12.78
N LEU A 15 -4.92 22.30 11.69
CA LEU A 15 -4.88 21.12 10.84
C LEU A 15 -4.25 20.03 11.71
N GLU A 16 -5.06 19.43 12.59
CA GLU A 16 -4.76 18.12 13.11
C GLU A 16 -4.50 17.26 11.86
N PRO A 17 -3.30 16.66 11.73
CA PRO A 17 -3.16 15.54 10.82
C PRO A 17 -4.30 14.62 11.21
N GLN A 18 -5.28 14.44 10.32
CA GLN A 18 -6.25 13.39 10.50
C GLN A 18 -5.42 12.11 10.47
N GLU A 19 -5.00 11.68 11.66
CA GLU A 19 -4.66 10.32 12.00
C GLU A 19 -5.91 9.56 11.60
N ARG A 20 -5.92 9.14 10.32
CA ARG A 20 -6.92 8.21 9.83
C ARG A 20 -6.85 7.09 10.84
N GLU A 21 -7.98 6.80 11.48
CA GLU A 21 -8.16 5.59 12.27
C GLU A 21 -7.65 4.43 11.41
N ASP A 22 -6.39 4.06 11.62
CA ASP A 22 -5.77 2.85 11.12
C ASP A 22 -6.50 1.77 11.89
N GLY A 23 -7.61 1.29 11.32
CA GLY A 23 -8.30 0.14 11.86
C GLY A 23 -7.28 -0.98 11.98
N GLU A 24 -6.92 -1.33 13.21
CA GLU A 24 -5.84 -2.24 13.62
C GLU A 24 -5.35 -3.13 12.48
N ILE A 25 -4.45 -2.58 11.65
CA ILE A 25 -3.73 -3.40 10.69
C ILE A 25 -2.54 -3.91 11.49
N GLU A 26 -2.66 -5.09 12.09
CA GLU A 26 -1.55 -5.69 12.81
C GLU A 26 -0.39 -5.93 11.84
N ASN A 27 0.69 -5.14 12.00
CA ASN A 27 1.92 -5.33 11.25
C ASN A 27 2.42 -6.76 11.49
N PRO A 28 2.57 -7.59 10.44
CA PRO A 28 3.06 -8.94 10.59
C PRO A 28 4.52 -8.89 11.05
N THR A 29 4.89 -9.79 11.95
CA THR A 29 6.30 -9.99 12.30
C THR A 29 7.00 -10.80 11.20
N ALA A 30 8.32 -10.64 11.05
CA ALA A 30 9.13 -11.36 10.06
C ALA A 30 8.90 -12.88 10.10
N GLN A 31 8.64 -13.42 11.31
CA GLN A 31 8.40 -14.84 11.57
C GLN A 31 7.05 -15.35 11.06
N GLN A 32 6.14 -14.46 10.64
CA GLN A 32 4.81 -14.80 10.11
C GLN A 32 4.76 -14.74 8.58
N LEU A 33 5.87 -14.36 7.94
CA LEU A 33 6.02 -14.25 6.50
C LEU A 33 6.80 -15.46 6.00
N ASP A 34 6.28 -16.09 4.94
CA ASP A 34 6.91 -17.19 4.24
C ASP A 34 7.23 -16.80 2.80
N GLU A 35 8.21 -17.48 2.21
CA GLU A 35 8.52 -17.35 0.79
C GLU A 35 7.28 -17.65 -0.06
N GLY A 36 6.95 -16.73 -0.98
CA GLY A 36 5.78 -16.81 -1.83
C GLY A 36 4.53 -16.11 -1.32
N ASP A 37 4.54 -15.60 -0.09
CA ASP A 37 3.45 -14.79 0.44
C ASP A 37 3.34 -13.43 -0.26
N TYR A 38 2.15 -12.86 -0.22
CA TYR A 38 1.89 -11.51 -0.70
C TYR A 38 1.73 -10.58 0.48
N VAL A 39 2.38 -9.44 0.44
CA VAL A 39 2.37 -8.45 1.50
C VAL A 39 2.04 -7.08 0.94
N LEU A 40 1.40 -6.26 1.76
CA LEU A 40 1.20 -4.85 1.47
C LEU A 40 2.25 -4.03 2.21
N VAL A 41 2.96 -3.20 1.45
CA VAL A 41 4.08 -2.41 1.91
C VAL A 41 3.76 -0.94 1.76
N LYS A 42 4.02 -0.16 2.80
CA LYS A 42 3.87 1.29 2.82
C LYS A 42 5.24 1.94 2.68
N PHE A 43 5.40 2.75 1.65
CA PHE A 43 6.55 3.61 1.46
C PHE A 43 6.17 5.04 1.79
N ASP A 44 6.63 5.52 2.93
CA ASP A 44 6.45 6.91 3.34
C ASP A 44 7.47 7.81 2.65
N SER A 45 6.97 8.68 1.76
CA SER A 45 7.74 9.81 1.23
C SER A 45 7.34 11.10 1.94
N LYS A 46 8.22 12.11 1.95
CA LYS A 46 8.05 13.41 2.65
C LYS A 46 6.68 14.12 2.50
N LYS A 47 5.89 13.79 1.48
CA LYS A 47 4.59 14.41 1.20
C LYS A 47 3.45 13.41 0.97
N ILE A 48 3.76 12.14 0.72
CA ILE A 48 2.79 11.13 0.32
C ILE A 48 3.23 9.75 0.80
N SER A 49 2.29 8.97 1.34
CA SER A 49 2.48 7.54 1.55
C SER A 49 2.04 6.80 0.29
N LYS A 50 2.91 5.94 -0.25
CA LYS A 50 2.61 5.07 -1.38
C LYS A 50 2.49 3.64 -0.90
N TYR A 51 1.50 2.92 -1.42
CA TYR A 51 1.24 1.53 -1.05
C TYR A 51 1.51 0.64 -2.25
N TYR A 52 2.26 -0.44 -2.04
CA TYR A 52 2.60 -1.42 -3.05
C TYR A 52 2.35 -2.82 -2.55
N ILE A 53 2.02 -3.72 -3.47
CA ILE A 53 1.91 -5.14 -3.16
C ILE A 53 3.20 -5.80 -3.59
N GLY A 54 3.87 -6.43 -2.63
CA GLY A 54 5.06 -7.24 -2.83
C GLY A 54 4.74 -8.73 -2.73
N LYS A 55 5.46 -9.56 -3.48
CA LYS A 55 5.57 -10.99 -3.23
C LYS A 55 6.90 -11.25 -2.54
N VAL A 56 6.87 -11.90 -1.38
CA VAL A 56 8.06 -12.31 -0.64
C VAL A 56 8.82 -13.35 -1.47
N GLU A 57 10.06 -13.04 -1.81
CA GLU A 57 10.99 -13.97 -2.46
C GLU A 57 11.84 -14.70 -1.44
N SER A 58 12.32 -13.97 -0.43
CA SER A 58 13.19 -14.49 0.64
C SER A 58 12.97 -13.70 1.92
N VAL A 59 13.12 -14.36 3.07
CA VAL A 59 12.99 -13.75 4.40
C VAL A 59 14.37 -13.68 5.04
N GLY A 60 14.88 -12.46 5.23
CA GLY A 60 16.17 -12.21 5.88
C GLY A 60 16.08 -12.49 7.37
N SER A 61 16.75 -13.56 7.82
CA SER A 61 16.68 -13.99 9.23
C SER A 61 17.51 -13.14 10.20
N ALA A 62 18.43 -12.29 9.69
CA ALA A 62 19.39 -11.55 10.50
C ALA A 62 18.94 -10.11 10.83
N ASP A 63 18.30 -9.43 9.88
CA ASP A 63 18.08 -7.97 9.95
C ASP A 63 16.60 -7.56 9.97
N ASN A 64 15.66 -8.51 10.14
CA ASN A 64 14.21 -8.27 10.01
C ASN A 64 13.83 -7.58 8.69
N THR A 65 14.57 -7.91 7.62
CA THR A 65 14.29 -7.48 6.26
C THR A 65 13.72 -8.63 5.46
N VAL A 66 12.92 -8.33 4.44
CA VAL A 66 12.43 -9.30 3.47
C VAL A 66 12.69 -8.80 2.07
N ASP A 67 13.11 -9.71 1.19
CA ASP A 67 13.22 -9.42 -0.23
C ASP A 67 11.86 -9.61 -0.88
N CYS A 68 11.32 -8.53 -1.45
CA CYS A 68 10.01 -8.53 -2.08
C CYS A 68 10.09 -8.10 -3.55
N MET A 69 9.40 -8.84 -4.40
CA MET A 69 9.13 -8.44 -5.79
C MET A 69 7.81 -7.66 -5.86
N PHE A 70 7.86 -6.41 -6.30
CA PHE A 70 6.69 -5.54 -6.36
C PHE A 70 5.86 -5.75 -7.63
N LEU A 71 4.54 -5.80 -7.44
CA LEU A 71 3.58 -5.86 -8.53
C LEU A 71 3.16 -4.46 -8.95
N LYS A 72 3.04 -4.26 -10.26
CA LYS A 72 2.54 -3.00 -10.82
C LYS A 72 1.02 -3.01 -10.88
N ARG A 73 0.39 -2.03 -10.22
CA ARG A 73 -1.05 -1.78 -10.31
C ARG A 73 -1.42 -1.29 -11.71
N LYS A 74 -2.42 -1.92 -12.32
CA LYS A 74 -3.02 -1.56 -13.60
C LYS A 74 -4.53 -1.35 -13.39
N PRO A 75 -5.05 -0.13 -13.61
CA PRO A 75 -6.49 0.11 -13.53
C PRO A 75 -7.21 -0.62 -14.67
N THR A 76 -8.38 -1.17 -14.38
CA THR A 76 -9.30 -1.71 -15.40
C THR A 76 -10.50 -0.79 -15.59
N LYS A 77 -11.22 -0.98 -16.70
CA LYS A 77 -12.43 -0.22 -17.01
C LYS A 77 -13.59 -0.51 -16.06
N GLU A 78 -13.53 -1.63 -15.33
CA GLU A 78 -14.58 -2.09 -14.40
C GLU A 78 -14.37 -1.61 -12.96
N GLY A 79 -13.42 -0.70 -12.73
CA GLY A 79 -13.09 -0.20 -11.38
C GLY A 79 -12.30 -1.20 -10.53
N GLN A 80 -11.90 -2.33 -11.10
CA GLN A 80 -11.01 -3.30 -10.44
C GLN A 80 -9.54 -2.97 -10.74
N PHE A 81 -8.65 -3.31 -9.82
CA PHE A 81 -7.21 -3.21 -10.02
C PHE A 81 -6.63 -4.57 -10.35
N LEU A 82 -5.91 -4.67 -11.47
CA LEU A 82 -5.09 -5.82 -11.81
C LEU A 82 -3.66 -5.56 -11.39
N PHE A 83 -3.00 -6.58 -10.89
CA PHE A 83 -1.60 -6.52 -10.51
C PHE A 83 -0.83 -7.49 -11.38
N ALA A 84 0.32 -7.07 -11.89
CA ALA A 84 1.17 -7.92 -12.71
C ALA A 84 2.63 -7.58 -12.44
N PHE A 85 3.51 -8.57 -12.57
CA PHE A 85 4.94 -8.30 -12.52
C PHE A 85 5.35 -7.38 -13.68
N PRO A 86 6.17 -6.35 -13.43
CA PRO A 86 6.79 -5.57 -14.49
C PRO A 86 7.71 -6.46 -15.35
N LYS A 87 7.98 -6.03 -16.60
CA LYS A 87 8.87 -6.75 -17.53
C LYS A 87 10.29 -6.94 -16.96
N HIS A 88 10.72 -5.98 -16.17
CA HIS A 88 11.92 -6.05 -15.35
C HIS A 88 11.44 -6.18 -13.91
N LEU A 89 11.76 -7.29 -13.25
CA LEU A 89 11.37 -7.53 -11.86
C LEU A 89 11.91 -6.40 -10.99
N ASP A 90 11.01 -5.81 -10.21
CA ASP A 90 11.31 -4.76 -9.25
C ASP A 90 11.42 -5.42 -7.89
N ALA A 91 12.61 -5.95 -7.59
CA ALA A 91 12.92 -6.58 -6.32
C ALA A 91 13.64 -5.56 -5.42
N SER A 92 13.14 -5.39 -4.20
CA SER A 92 13.83 -4.61 -3.17
C SER A 92 13.75 -5.34 -1.85
N GLU A 93 14.82 -5.21 -1.09
CA GLU A 93 14.82 -5.46 0.34
C GLU A 93 13.97 -4.37 1.02
N ILE A 94 13.10 -4.79 1.93
CA ILE A 94 12.25 -3.90 2.74
C ILE A 94 12.27 -4.35 4.20
N SER A 95 12.22 -3.39 5.10
CA SER A 95 12.06 -3.67 6.52
C SER A 95 10.66 -4.21 6.79
N VAL A 96 10.55 -5.17 7.72
CA VAL A 96 9.26 -5.72 8.14
C VAL A 96 8.36 -4.64 8.77
N GLU A 97 8.94 -3.58 9.33
CA GLU A 97 8.21 -2.44 9.88
C GLU A 97 7.40 -1.66 8.82
N ASP A 98 7.85 -1.67 7.55
CA ASP A 98 7.16 -1.04 6.42
C ASP A 98 6.00 -1.92 5.90
N ILE A 99 5.91 -3.16 6.36
CA ILE A 99 4.84 -4.10 5.99
C ILE A 99 3.64 -3.84 6.88
N LEU A 100 2.54 -3.45 6.24
CA LEU A 100 1.27 -3.24 6.93
C LEU A 100 0.57 -4.56 7.22
N CYS A 101 0.46 -5.43 6.21
CA CYS A 101 -0.25 -6.69 6.37
C CYS A 101 0.18 -7.75 5.36
N LYS A 102 -0.01 -9.01 5.76
CA LYS A 102 -0.02 -10.16 4.85
C LYS A 102 -1.38 -10.22 4.15
N LEU A 103 -1.34 -10.35 2.83
CA LEU A 103 -2.51 -10.47 1.98
C LEU A 103 -2.87 -11.94 1.78
N ALA A 104 -4.16 -12.21 1.66
CA ALA A 104 -4.62 -13.50 1.17
C ALA A 104 -4.04 -13.78 -0.23
N PRO A 105 -3.79 -15.06 -0.57
CA PRO A 105 -3.29 -15.43 -1.89
C PRO A 105 -4.17 -14.81 -2.99
N PRO A 106 -3.59 -14.14 -3.99
CA PRO A 106 -4.37 -13.59 -5.08
C PRO A 106 -5.00 -14.70 -5.89
N THR A 107 -6.09 -14.36 -6.57
CA THR A 107 -6.56 -15.18 -7.68
C THR A 107 -5.65 -14.91 -8.88
N SER A 108 -4.94 -15.94 -9.34
CA SER A 108 -4.17 -15.88 -10.57
C SER A 108 -5.08 -16.11 -11.77
N GLY A 109 -5.11 -15.16 -12.70
CA GLY A 109 -5.95 -15.20 -13.88
C GLY A 109 -5.11 -14.87 -15.11
N GLY A 110 -4.49 -15.88 -15.72
CA GLY A 110 -3.67 -15.69 -16.92
C GLY A 110 -3.94 -16.79 -17.94
N THR A 111 -4.15 -16.39 -19.20
CA THR A 111 -3.94 -17.33 -20.31
C THR A 111 -2.47 -17.23 -20.71
N MET A 112 -1.90 -18.31 -21.26
CA MET A 112 -0.48 -18.44 -21.70
C MET A 112 0.10 -17.25 -22.52
N ARG A 113 -0.76 -16.33 -23.00
CA ARG A 113 -0.41 -15.14 -23.80
C ARG A 113 -0.28 -13.84 -22.98
N THR A 114 -0.85 -13.78 -21.79
CA THR A 114 -0.87 -12.60 -20.93
C THR A 114 -0.30 -13.04 -19.59
N GLY A 115 0.97 -12.71 -19.34
CA GLY A 115 1.72 -13.16 -18.15
C GLY A 115 0.99 -12.92 -16.83
N ASP A 116 1.46 -13.56 -15.76
CA ASP A 116 0.78 -13.69 -14.48
C ASP A 116 0.07 -12.41 -14.01
N ILE A 117 -1.26 -12.39 -14.17
CA ILE A 117 -2.14 -11.35 -13.63
C ILE A 117 -2.70 -11.86 -12.31
N PHE A 118 -2.64 -11.00 -11.31
CA PHE A 118 -3.09 -11.24 -9.95
C PHE A 118 -4.23 -10.28 -9.61
N THR A 119 -5.29 -10.82 -9.03
CA THR A 119 -6.38 -10.04 -8.44
C THR A 119 -6.50 -10.35 -6.96
N PHE A 120 -6.69 -9.29 -6.16
CA PHE A 120 -6.84 -9.41 -4.72
C PHE A 120 -8.25 -8.95 -4.34
N GLN A 121 -8.97 -9.79 -3.57
CA GLN A 121 -10.35 -9.49 -3.15
C GLN A 121 -10.45 -8.56 -1.94
N SER A 122 -9.33 -7.97 -1.49
CA SER A 122 -9.34 -7.08 -0.33
C SER A 122 -10.02 -5.75 -0.67
N SER A 123 -11.07 -5.40 0.07
CA SER A 123 -11.72 -4.08 0.00
C SER A 123 -10.72 -2.96 0.25
N PHE A 124 -9.72 -3.20 1.11
CA PHE A 124 -8.63 -2.27 1.39
C PHE A 124 -7.78 -1.96 0.14
N ILE A 125 -7.43 -2.98 -0.65
CA ILE A 125 -6.65 -2.79 -1.89
C ILE A 125 -7.43 -1.96 -2.91
N ASN A 126 -8.75 -2.16 -2.97
CA ASN A 126 -9.64 -1.41 -3.85
C ASN A 126 -9.97 0.00 -3.30
N SER A 127 -9.79 0.23 -2.00
CA SER A 127 -10.00 1.51 -1.32
C SER A 127 -8.80 2.47 -1.41
N PHE A 128 -7.64 2.03 -1.93
CA PHE A 128 -6.51 2.92 -2.22
C PHE A 128 -6.82 3.87 -3.39
N GLN A 129 -7.68 4.84 -3.13
CA GLN A 129 -8.05 5.95 -3.98
C GLN A 129 -6.98 7.05 -3.90
N PHE A 130 -5.70 6.69 -3.98
CA PHE A 130 -4.66 7.66 -4.28
C PHE A 130 -4.32 7.57 -5.76
N PRO A 131 -4.49 8.67 -6.51
CA PRO A 131 -4.01 8.74 -7.88
C PRO A 131 -2.49 8.54 -7.83
N ILE A 132 -2.00 7.50 -8.51
CA ILE A 132 -0.59 7.40 -8.84
C ILE A 132 -0.41 8.42 -9.96
N MET A 133 0.12 9.59 -9.61
CA MET A 133 0.53 10.61 -10.57
C MET A 133 1.90 10.25 -11.14
#